data_AF-Q5XWB4-F1
#
_entry.id   AF-Q5XWB4-F1
#
_cell.length_a   1.000
_cell.length_b   1.000
_cell.length_c   1.000
_cell.angle_alpha   90.00
_cell.angle_beta   90.00
_cell.angle_gamma   90.00
#
_symmetry.space_group_name_H-M   'P 1'
#
loop_
_entity.id
_entity.type
_entity.pdbx_description
1 polymer ?
#
loop_
_entity_poly.entity_id
_entity_poly.type
_entity_poly.pdbx_seq_one_letter_code
_entity_poly.pdbx_strand_id
1 'polypeptide(L)' 'IVRLYAMGMDAWTLASHFGEMRQIPGHQISGATGMLSAGPDCTINRQLTWQQYRQGQLVPVL' A
#
# COMPACT_ATOMS: atom_id res chain seq x y z
N ILE A 1 10.86 -13.51 0.54
CA ILE A 1 11.64 -12.48 -0.21
C ILE A 1 10.73 -11.47 -0.93
N VAL A 2 9.67 -11.92 -1.63
CA VAL A 2 8.76 -11.03 -2.41
C VAL A 2 8.18 -9.83 -1.63
N ARG A 3 7.84 -9.99 -0.35
CA ARG A 3 7.24 -8.90 0.46
C ARG A 3 8.18 -7.70 0.66
N LEU A 4 9.45 -7.93 0.94
CA LEU A 4 10.43 -6.86 1.15
C LEU A 4 10.87 -6.23 -0.18
N TYR A 5 10.85 -7.01 -1.26
CA TYR A 5 11.07 -6.48 -2.61
C TYR A 5 9.95 -5.50 -3.00
N ALA A 6 8.68 -5.87 -2.78
CA ALA A 6 7.54 -4.97 -2.97
C ALA A 6 7.64 -3.70 -2.11
N MET A 7 8.08 -3.83 -0.86
CA MET A 7 8.34 -2.68 0.00
C MET A 7 9.40 -1.73 -0.58
N GLY A 8 10.48 -2.27 -1.17
CA GLY A 8 11.51 -1.44 -1.83
C GLY A 8 10.97 -0.66 -3.04
N MET A 9 10.14 -1.29 -3.87
CA MET A 9 9.47 -0.61 -4.98
C MET A 9 8.56 0.51 -4.48
N ASP A 10 7.74 0.23 -3.47
CA ASP A 10 6.83 1.23 -2.89
C ASP A 10 7.60 2.39 -2.23
N ALA A 11 8.75 2.12 -1.60
CA ALA A 11 9.58 3.16 -1.00
C ALA A 11 10.10 4.16 -2.04
N TRP A 12 10.48 3.69 -3.24
CA TRP A 12 10.88 4.56 -4.35
C TRP A 12 9.72 5.45 -4.82
N THR A 13 8.53 4.87 -5.00
CA THR A 13 7.32 5.62 -5.38
C THR A 13 6.96 6.66 -4.32
N LEU A 14 6.96 6.29 -3.04
CA LEU A 14 6.68 7.20 -1.93
C LEU A 14 7.68 8.37 -1.89
N ALA A 15 8.97 8.12 -2.14
CA ALA A 15 9.98 9.19 -2.20
C ALA A 15 9.71 10.15 -3.36
N SER A 16 9.31 9.62 -4.52
CA SER A 16 9.00 10.41 -5.73
C SER A 16 7.75 11.28 -5.56
N HIS A 17 6.82 10.87 -4.69
CA HIS A 17 5.55 11.55 -4.40
C HIS A 17 5.49 12.17 -2.99
N PHE A 18 6.64 12.37 -2.32
CA PHE A 18 6.67 12.75 -0.90
C PHE A 18 5.91 14.05 -0.59
N GLY A 19 5.99 15.04 -1.49
CA GLY A 19 5.28 16.31 -1.33
C GLY A 19 3.76 16.13 -1.29
N GLU A 20 3.22 15.36 -2.23
CA GLU A 20 1.79 15.06 -2.35
C GLU A 20 1.32 14.25 -1.14
N MET A 21 2.06 13.20 -0.78
CA MET A 21 1.79 12.36 0.38
C MET A 21 1.71 13.16 1.68
N ARG A 22 2.54 14.22 1.83
CA ARG A 22 2.57 15.04 3.04
C ARG A 22 1.53 16.18 3.03
N GLN A 23 1.29 16.79 1.88
CA GLN A 23 0.55 18.05 1.78
C GLN A 23 -0.91 17.88 1.38
N ILE A 24 -1.27 16.76 0.75
CA ILE A 24 -2.63 16.51 0.24
C ILE A 24 -3.30 15.46 1.16
N PRO A 25 -4.19 15.88 2.07
CA PRO A 25 -4.90 14.96 2.94
C PRO A 25 -5.69 13.92 2.12
N GLY A 26 -5.52 12.65 2.46
CA GLY A 26 -6.22 11.56 1.78
C GLY A 26 -5.69 11.22 0.39
N HIS A 27 -4.53 11.76 -0.03
CA HIS A 27 -3.85 11.28 -1.23
C HIS A 27 -3.52 9.78 -1.13
N GLN A 28 -3.70 9.06 -2.24
CA GLN A 28 -3.55 7.62 -2.28
C GLN A 28 -2.70 7.19 -3.48
N ILE A 29 -1.83 6.21 -3.25
CA ILE A 29 -1.01 5.58 -4.28
C ILE A 29 -1.31 4.08 -4.29
N SER A 30 -1.62 3.54 -5.46
CA SER A 30 -1.71 2.10 -5.65
C SER A 30 -0.31 1.51 -5.65
N GLY A 31 0.08 0.90 -4.52
CA GLY A 31 1.39 0.27 -4.32
C GLY A 31 1.32 -1.25 -4.42
N ALA A 32 2.49 -1.87 -4.59
CA ALA A 32 2.63 -3.33 -4.59
C ALA A 32 2.31 -3.95 -3.22
N THR A 33 2.40 -3.18 -2.14
CA THR A 33 2.05 -3.61 -0.78
C THR A 33 0.63 -3.22 -0.34
N GLY A 34 -0.19 -2.69 -1.24
CA GLY A 34 -1.58 -2.27 -1.01
C GLY A 34 -1.82 -0.81 -1.42
N MET A 35 -3.01 -0.29 -1.10
CA MET A 35 -3.26 1.15 -1.27
C MET A 35 -2.54 1.92 -0.16
N LEU A 36 -1.65 2.83 -0.54
CA LEU A 36 -0.81 3.59 0.38
C LEU A 36 -1.43 4.98 0.61
N SER A 37 -1.49 5.42 1.86
CA SER A 37 -1.88 6.78 2.25
C SER A 37 -1.04 7.25 3.44
N ALA A 38 -0.99 8.55 3.69
CA ALA A 38 -0.30 9.10 4.86
C ALA A 38 -1.32 9.55 5.93
N GLY A 39 -1.04 9.21 7.19
CA GLY A 39 -1.73 9.78 8.34
C GLY A 39 -1.28 11.21 8.67
N PRO A 40 -1.90 11.86 9.67
CA PRO A 40 -1.54 13.24 10.08
C PRO A 40 -0.08 13.43 10.52
N ASP A 41 0.55 12.36 10.99
CA ASP A 41 1.94 12.27 11.41
C ASP A 41 2.88 11.82 10.26
N CYS A 42 2.38 11.75 9.03
CA CYS A 42 3.08 11.21 7.86
C CYS A 42 3.43 9.70 7.98
N THR A 43 2.80 8.97 8.90
CA THR A 43 2.91 7.51 8.95
C THR A 43 2.17 6.89 7.76
N ILE A 44 2.85 6.01 7.02
CA ILE A 44 2.26 5.33 5.86
C ILE A 44 1.30 4.25 6.32
N ASN A 45 0.02 4.44 6.02
CA ASN A 45 -1.04 3.46 6.18
C ASN A 45 -1.19 2.64 4.90
N ARG A 46 -1.60 1.38 5.05
CA ARG A 46 -1.83 0.46 3.93
C ARG A 46 -3.20 -0.19 4.04
N GLN A 47 -4.01 -0.04 2.99
CA GLN A 47 -5.21 -0.86 2.82
C GLN A 47 -4.82 -2.15 2.08
N LEU A 48 -4.97 -3.28 2.77
CA LEU A 48 -4.60 -4.60 2.24
C LEU A 48 -5.76 -5.24 1.48
N THR A 49 -5.43 -5.94 0.40
CA THR A 49 -6.36 -6.87 -0.24
C THR A 49 -6.48 -8.14 0.60
N TRP A 50 -7.69 -8.51 0.97
CA TRP A 50 -7.96 -9.73 1.70
C TRP A 50 -8.25 -10.89 0.75
N GLN A 51 -7.76 -12.06 1.13
CA GLN A 51 -7.96 -13.32 0.41
C GLN A 51 -8.49 -14.35 1.40
N GLN A 52 -9.36 -15.23 0.92
CA GLN A 52 -9.94 -16.32 1.69
C GLN A 52 -9.67 -17.65 0.97
N TYR A 53 -9.36 -18.68 1.74
CA TYR A 53 -9.35 -20.04 1.21
C TYR A 53 -10.79 -20.54 1.03
N ARG A 54 -11.16 -20.87 -0.21
CA ARG A 54 -12.42 -21.57 -0.54
C ARG A 54 -12.10 -22.73 -1.47
N GLN A 55 -12.51 -23.94 -1.08
CA GLN A 55 -12.33 -25.15 -1.89
C GLN A 55 -10.89 -25.36 -2.38
N GLY A 56 -9.90 -25.08 -1.52
CA GLY A 56 -8.48 -25.24 -1.85
C GLY A 56 -7.88 -24.12 -2.71
N GLN A 57 -8.65 -23.09 -3.07
CA GLN A 57 -8.18 -21.93 -3.83
C GLN A 57 -8.21 -20.66 -2.98
N LEU A 58 -7.30 -19.72 -3.26
CA LEU A 58 -7.34 -18.36 -2.71
C LEU A 58 -8.28 -17.52 -3.59
N VAL A 59 -9.32 -16.95 -2.97
CA VAL A 59 -10.27 -16.05 -3.64
C VAL A 59 -10.33 -14.69 -2.91
N PRO A 60 -10.52 -13.57 -3.64
CA PRO A 60 -10.66 -12.27 -3.00
C PRO A 60 -11.84 -12.21 -2.05
N VAL A 61 -11.67 -11.49 -0.95
CA VAL A 61 -12.78 -11.07 -0.07
C VAL A 61 -13.17 -9.65 -0.49
N LEU A 62 -14.40 -9.51 -0.98
CA LEU A 62 -15.04 -8.22 -1.27
C LEU A 62 -15.56 -7.59 0.03
#